data_AF-A0A9D8TDT0-F1
#
_entry.id   AF-A0A9D8TDT0-F1
#
_cell.length_a   1.000
_cell.length_b   1.000
_cell.length_c   1.000
_cell.angle_alpha   90.00
_cell.angle_beta   90.00
_cell.angle_gamma   90.00
#
_symmetry.space_group_name_H-M   'P 1'
#
loop_
_entity.id
_entity.type
_entity.pdbx_description
1 polymer ?
#
loop_
_entity_poly.entity_id
_entity_poly.type
_entity_poly.pdbx_seq_one_letter_code
_entity_poly.pdbx_strand_id
1 'polypeptide(L)'
;MENSLFKSVYNPDVLSCIANLSNDEVFTPPELANKIIDMLPQELFENPDTTFLDPCCKSGVFLREIAKRLIKGLEQQIPDLEKRIEHIFS
;
A
#
# COMPACT_ATOMS: atom_id res chain seq x y z
N MET A 1 23.01 10.21 -29.55
CA MET A 1 22.26 8.96 -29.35
C MET A 1 22.82 8.29 -28.12
N GLU A 2 22.47 8.80 -26.95
CA GLU A 2 22.84 8.28 -25.64
C GLU A 2 21.62 8.40 -24.73
N ASN A 3 21.51 7.50 -23.76
CA ASN A 3 20.48 7.40 -22.73
C ASN A 3 19.20 6.60 -23.04
N SER A 4 19.34 5.49 -23.80
CA SER A 4 18.46 4.31 -23.59
C SER A 4 19.01 3.35 -22.51
N LEU A 5 20.19 3.63 -21.94
CA LEU A 5 20.86 2.75 -20.95
C LEU A 5 20.31 2.91 -19.53
N PHE A 6 19.59 4.01 -19.24
CA PHE A 6 18.83 4.21 -18.00
C PHE A 6 17.38 3.70 -18.12
N LYS A 7 17.15 2.63 -18.88
CA LYS A 7 15.86 1.93 -18.92
C LYS A 7 15.63 1.31 -17.55
N SER A 8 14.97 2.08 -16.67
CA SER A 8 14.42 1.71 -15.35
C SER A 8 15.28 0.73 -14.56
N VAL A 9 16.05 1.23 -13.58
CA VAL A 9 16.56 0.36 -12.51
C VAL A 9 15.34 -0.38 -11.94
N TYR A 10 15.22 -1.67 -12.24
CA TYR A 10 14.16 -2.51 -11.73
C TYR A 10 14.32 -2.54 -10.22
N ASN A 11 13.41 -1.86 -9.52
CA ASN A 11 13.36 -1.83 -8.06
C ASN A 11 12.24 -2.77 -7.59
N PRO A 12 12.51 -4.07 -7.45
CA PRO A 12 11.50 -5.02 -6.99
C PRO A 12 11.03 -4.66 -5.58
N ASP A 13 9.74 -4.87 -5.28
CA ASP A 13 9.24 -4.71 -3.92
C ASP A 13 10.03 -5.62 -2.97
N VAL A 14 10.41 -5.08 -1.81
CA VAL A 14 11.22 -5.80 -0.81
C VAL A 14 10.57 -7.12 -0.41
N LEU A 15 9.23 -7.19 -0.37
CA LEU A 15 8.50 -8.41 -0.04
C LEU A 15 8.70 -9.50 -1.10
N SER A 16 8.79 -9.11 -2.37
CA SER A 16 9.12 -10.03 -3.46
C SER A 16 10.57 -10.51 -3.40
N CYS A 17 11.48 -9.67 -2.91
CA CYS A 17 12.89 -10.04 -2.72
C CYS A 17 13.09 -11.05 -1.59
N ILE A 18 12.48 -10.79 -0.42
CA ILE A 18 12.65 -11.65 0.77
C ILE A 18 11.85 -12.95 0.69
N ALA A 19 10.76 -13.01 -0.09
CA ALA A 19 10.00 -14.25 -0.30
C ALA A 19 10.83 -15.35 -0.98
N ASN A 20 11.93 -14.99 -1.65
CA ASN A 20 12.87 -15.94 -2.26
C ASN A 20 13.95 -16.45 -1.30
N LEU A 21 13.97 -15.97 -0.06
CA LEU A 21 14.86 -16.49 0.99
C LEU A 21 14.16 -17.69 1.65
N SER A 22 14.88 -18.81 1.81
CA SER A 22 14.36 -20.02 2.46
C SER A 22 14.01 -19.78 3.92
N ASN A 23 12.78 -19.36 4.20
CA ASN A 23 12.21 -19.17 5.52
C ASN A 23 10.77 -19.72 5.53
N ASP A 24 10.25 -20.11 6.70
CA ASP A 24 8.84 -20.55 6.88
C ASP A 24 7.82 -19.39 6.76
N GLU A 25 8.27 -18.23 6.32
CA GLU A 25 7.46 -17.03 6.20
C GLU A 25 6.77 -16.96 4.84
N VAL A 26 5.44 -16.94 4.86
CA VAL A 26 4.65 -16.64 3.67
C VAL A 26 4.46 -15.12 3.57
N PHE A 27 4.74 -14.56 2.39
CA PHE A 27 4.50 -13.15 2.09
C PHE A 27 3.43 -13.04 1.01
N THR A 28 2.37 -12.30 1.29
CA THR A 28 1.37 -11.95 0.28
C THR A 28 1.99 -10.96 -0.72
N PRO A 29 2.02 -11.27 -2.02
CA PRO A 29 2.54 -10.34 -3.02
C PRO A 29 1.74 -9.02 -3.03
N PRO A 30 2.39 -7.85 -3.17
CA PRO A 30 1.70 -6.56 -3.22
C PRO A 30 0.63 -6.47 -4.32
N GLU A 31 0.86 -7.11 -5.48
CA GLU A 31 -0.12 -7.16 -6.57
C GLU A 31 -1.39 -7.92 -6.15
N LEU A 32 -1.24 -9.03 -5.44
CA LEU A 32 -2.37 -9.82 -4.94
C LEU A 32 -3.13 -9.04 -3.85
N ALA A 33 -2.41 -8.41 -2.93
CA ALA A 33 -3.04 -7.55 -1.91
C ALA A 33 -3.87 -6.43 -2.56
N ASN A 34 -3.33 -5.78 -3.60
CA ASN A 34 -4.06 -4.74 -4.34
C ASN A 34 -5.31 -5.29 -5.04
N LYS A 35 -5.24 -6.46 -5.70
CA LYS A 35 -6.43 -7.11 -6.31
C LYS A 35 -7.54 -7.37 -5.30
N ILE A 36 -7.19 -7.78 -4.08
CA ILE A 36 -8.17 -7.99 -3.00
C ILE A 36 -8.76 -6.66 -2.55
N ILE A 37 -7.94 -5.62 -2.36
CA ILE A 37 -8.41 -4.30 -1.93
C ILE A 37 -9.29 -3.64 -3.01
N ASP A 38 -9.03 -3.90 -4.29
CA ASP A 38 -9.85 -3.42 -5.41
C ASP A 38 -11.27 -4.03 -5.41
N MET A 39 -11.50 -5.13 -4.68
CA MET A 39 -12.83 -5.71 -4.50
C MET A 39 -13.67 -4.99 -3.44
N LEU A 40 -13.06 -4.14 -2.62
CA LEU A 40 -13.78 -3.33 -1.63
C LEU A 40 -14.50 -2.16 -2.33
N PRO A 41 -15.61 -1.64 -1.75
CA PRO A 41 -16.21 -0.40 -2.22
C PRO A 41 -15.17 0.74 -2.13
N GLN A 42 -14.96 1.46 -3.23
CA GLN A 42 -13.85 2.42 -3.32
C GLN A 42 -14.14 3.72 -2.55
N GLU A 43 -15.42 4.04 -2.32
CA GLU A 43 -15.87 5.15 -1.48
C GLU A 43 -15.37 5.03 -0.03
N LEU A 44 -14.99 3.83 0.43
CA LEU A 44 -14.39 3.62 1.75
C LEU A 44 -13.08 4.38 1.92
N PHE A 45 -12.32 4.58 0.83
CA PHE A 45 -11.05 5.32 0.86
C PHE A 45 -11.23 6.84 0.77
N GLU A 46 -12.46 7.29 0.55
CA GLU A 46 -12.85 8.69 0.45
C GLU A 46 -13.62 9.16 1.68
N ASN A 47 -13.86 8.31 2.68
CA ASN A 47 -14.55 8.69 3.91
C ASN A 47 -13.57 8.70 5.11
N PRO A 48 -13.35 9.87 5.76
CA PRO A 48 -12.40 9.99 6.87
C PRO A 48 -12.82 9.19 8.12
N ASP A 49 -14.09 8.83 8.24
CA ASP A 49 -14.60 8.05 9.38
C ASP A 49 -14.44 6.53 9.18
N THR A 50 -13.94 6.08 8.03
CA THR A 50 -13.74 4.65 7.76
C THR A 50 -12.50 4.12 8.49
N THR A 51 -12.67 3.05 9.27
CA THR A 51 -11.56 2.33 9.93
C THR A 51 -11.35 0.96 9.30
N PHE A 52 -10.09 0.57 9.09
CA PHE A 52 -9.70 -0.73 8.56
C PHE A 52 -9.02 -1.57 9.63
N LEU A 53 -9.26 -2.89 9.62
CA LEU A 53 -8.64 -3.85 10.54
C LEU A 53 -8.07 -5.02 9.73
N ASP A 54 -6.79 -5.32 9.96
CA ASP A 54 -6.14 -6.56 9.49
C ASP A 54 -5.71 -7.38 10.72
N PRO A 55 -6.50 -8.39 11.13
CA PRO A 55 -6.20 -9.18 12.33
C PRO A 55 -4.97 -10.10 12.15
N CYS A 56 -4.49 -10.29 10.93
CA CYS A 56 -3.41 -11.23 10.59
C CYS A 56 -2.31 -10.52 9.79
N CYS A 57 -1.94 -9.30 10.20
CA CYS A 57 -1.20 -8.38 9.33
C CYS A 57 0.22 -8.83 8.98
N LYS A 58 0.92 -9.58 9.84
CA LYS A 58 2.34 -10.00 9.68
C LYS A 58 3.24 -8.86 9.18
N SER A 59 3.45 -8.74 7.85
CA SER A 59 4.26 -7.69 7.21
C SER A 59 3.52 -6.37 6.98
N GLY A 60 2.22 -6.31 7.29
CA GLY A 60 1.37 -5.13 7.13
C GLY A 60 1.01 -4.81 5.68
N VAL A 61 1.15 -5.75 4.74
CA VAL A 61 0.99 -5.47 3.30
C VAL A 61 -0.40 -4.92 2.95
N PHE A 62 -1.48 -5.43 3.55
CA PHE A 62 -2.81 -4.88 3.31
C PHE A 62 -2.95 -3.46 3.87
N LEU A 63 -2.55 -3.25 5.13
CA LEU A 63 -2.59 -1.92 5.76
C LEU A 63 -1.74 -0.89 5.02
N ARG A 64 -0.58 -1.29 4.50
CA ARG A 64 0.30 -0.45 3.68
C ARG A 64 -0.37 -0.01 2.39
N GLU A 65 -1.00 -0.94 1.66
CA GLU A 65 -1.68 -0.62 0.40
C GLU A 65 -3.00 0.13 0.62
N ILE A 66 -3.67 -0.06 1.76
CA ILE A 66 -4.82 0.75 2.20
C ILE A 66 -4.39 2.19 2.52
N ALA A 67 -3.31 2.36 3.29
CA ALA A 67 -2.79 3.69 3.64
C ALA A 67 -2.46 4.52 2.39
N LYS A 68 -1.85 3.90 1.35
CA LYS A 68 -1.61 4.57 0.06
C LYS A 68 -2.89 5.06 -0.60
N ARG A 69 -3.97 4.27 -0.55
CA ARG A 69 -5.29 4.67 -1.09
C ARG A 69 -5.89 5.81 -0.28
N LEU A 70 -5.86 5.74 1.05
CA LEU A 70 -6.36 6.80 1.93
C LEU A 70 -5.61 8.12 1.77
N ILE A 71 -4.27 8.07 1.62
CA ILE A 71 -3.46 9.26 1.36
C ILE A 71 -3.97 9.99 0.12
N LYS A 72 -4.39 9.28 -0.93
CA LYS A 72 -4.95 9.89 -2.13
C LYS A 72 -6.43 10.26 -1.97
N GLY A 73 -7.25 9.35 -1.45
CA GLY A 73 -8.71 9.49 -1.38
C GLY A 73 -9.18 10.59 -0.42
N LEU A 74 -8.41 10.89 0.63
CA LEU A 74 -8.74 11.95 1.58
C LEU A 74 -8.19 13.34 1.19
N GLU A 75 -7.60 13.49 0.01
CA GLU A 75 -6.93 14.75 -0.41
C GLU A 75 -7.84 15.97 -0.42
N GLN A 76 -9.09 15.80 -0.83
CA GLN A 76 -10.03 16.91 -0.90
C GLN A 76 -10.54 17.35 0.49
N GLN A 77 -10.55 16.45 1.46
CA GLN A 77 -11.09 16.69 2.81
C GLN A 77 -10.02 17.11 3.82
N ILE A 78 -8.82 16.55 3.69
CA ILE A 78 -7.66 16.88 4.53
C ILE A 78 -6.51 17.29 3.59
N PRO A 79 -6.48 18.51 3.04
CA PRO A 79 -5.51 18.90 2.00
C PRO A 79 -4.05 18.88 2.45
N ASP A 80 -3.81 19.12 3.74
CA ASP A 80 -2.48 19.04 4.33
C ASP A 80 -2.03 17.58 4.49
N LEU A 81 -0.87 17.24 3.92
CA LEU A 81 -0.37 15.87 3.89
C LEU A 81 -0.02 15.35 5.28
N GLU A 82 0.60 16.18 6.14
CA GLU A 82 1.02 15.76 7.48
C GLU A 82 -0.21 15.44 8.34
N LYS A 83 -1.21 16.32 8.36
CA LYS A 83 -2.49 16.07 9.05
C LYS A 83 -3.23 14.85 8.52
N ARG A 84 -3.17 14.59 7.21
CA ARG A 84 -3.79 13.42 6.60
C ARG A 84 -3.10 12.13 7.03
N ILE A 85 -1.77 12.13 7.07
CA ILE A 85 -0.97 11.01 7.59
C ILE A 85 -1.29 10.78 9.08
N GLU A 86 -1.31 11.85 9.88
CA GLU A 86 -1.69 11.78 11.30
C GLU A 86 -3.07 11.16 11.48
N HIS A 87 -4.07 11.59 10.70
CA HIS A 87 -5.41 11.00 10.70
C HIS A 87 -5.41 9.52 10.34
N ILE A 88 -4.69 9.13 9.27
CA ILE A 88 -4.67 7.74 8.78
C ILE A 88 -4.01 6.76 9.78
N PHE A 89 -3.05 7.22 10.57
CA PHE A 89 -2.29 6.40 11.51
C PHE A 89 -2.63 6.63 12.98
N SER A 90 -3.69 7.40 13.27
CA SER A 90 -4.19 7.64 14.63
C SER A 90 -4.91 6.46 15.27
#